data_AF-A0A376X6L1-F1
#
_entry.id   AF-A0A376X6L1-F1
#
_cell.length_a   1.000
_cell.length_b   1.000
_cell.length_c   1.000
_cell.angle_alpha   90.00
_cell.angle_beta   90.00
_cell.angle_gamma   90.00
#
_symmetry.space_group_name_H-M   'P 1'
#
loop_
_entity.id
_entity.type
_entity.pdbx_description
1 polymer ?
#
loop_
_entity_poly.entity_id
_entity_poly.type
_entity_poly.pdbx_seq_one_letter_code
_entity_poly.pdbx_strand_id
1 'polypeptide(L)'
;MLDLTINTRGGDVEQALLPAYPKELNSTQPFQLLETSPQFIYQAQSGLTGRDGPDNPANGPRPLYNVEKDAYVLAEGQNELQVPMNVYRRGRQHVYQNVCPETW
;
A
#
# COMPACT_ATOMS: atom_id res chain seq x y z
N MET A 1 1.19 14.59 -5.53
CA MET A 1 1.85 13.49 -4.82
C MET A 1 0.90 12.93 -3.76
N LEU A 2 0.67 11.61 -3.78
CA LEU A 2 -0.13 10.89 -2.78
C LEU A 2 0.71 10.58 -1.54
N ASP A 3 0.06 10.44 -0.39
CA ASP A 3 0.67 9.93 0.84
C ASP A 3 -0.10 8.68 1.28
N LEU A 4 0.59 7.54 1.35
CA LEU A 4 0.01 6.20 1.46
C LEU A 4 0.59 5.46 2.66
N THR A 5 -0.27 4.80 3.43
CA THR A 5 0.11 3.81 4.44
C THR A 5 -0.22 2.42 3.90
N ILE A 6 0.80 1.56 3.77
CA ILE A 6 0.66 0.20 3.21
C ILE A 6 1.02 -0.84 4.28
N ASN A 7 0.14 -1.81 4.48
CA ASN A 7 0.39 -2.91 5.40
C ASN A 7 1.24 -4.00 4.74
N THR A 8 2.42 -4.27 5.29
CA THR A 8 3.32 -5.31 4.79
C THR A 8 2.78 -6.72 4.96
N ARG A 9 1.72 -6.92 5.74
CA ARG A 9 0.92 -8.13 5.74
C ARG A 9 -0.10 -8.08 4.62
N GLY A 10 0.29 -8.62 3.47
CA GLY A 10 -0.59 -8.75 2.31
C GLY A 10 -0.50 -7.63 1.27
N GLY A 11 -0.01 -6.44 1.64
CA GLY A 11 0.22 -5.33 0.70
C GLY A 11 -1.00 -4.43 0.50
N ASP A 12 -1.90 -4.35 1.48
CA ASP A 12 -3.09 -3.50 1.41
C ASP A 12 -2.75 -2.03 1.66
N VAL A 13 -3.41 -1.12 0.94
CA VAL A 13 -3.35 0.32 1.21
C VAL A 13 -4.42 0.64 2.26
N GLU A 14 -3.97 0.90 3.49
CA GLU A 14 -4.84 1.14 4.65
C GLU A 14 -5.20 2.62 4.82
N GLN A 15 -4.35 3.53 4.33
CA GLN A 15 -4.61 4.97 4.34
C GLN A 15 -4.08 5.61 3.07
N ALA A 16 -4.79 6.64 2.61
CA ALA A 16 -4.38 7.48 1.50
C ALA A 16 -4.84 8.91 1.75
N LEU A 17 -3.88 9.84 1.83
CA LEU A 17 -4.14 11.28 1.88
C LEU A 17 -3.91 11.87 0.49
N LEU A 18 -4.69 12.90 0.17
CA LEU A 18 -4.54 13.72 -1.03
C LEU A 18 -4.02 15.11 -0.65
N PRO A 19 -2.69 15.32 -0.51
CA PRO A 19 -2.10 16.60 -0.10
C PRO A 19 -2.54 17.83 -0.90
N ALA A 20 -2.90 17.65 -2.17
CA ALA A 20 -3.35 18.73 -3.05
C ALA A 20 -4.79 19.20 -2.76
N TYR A 21 -5.53 18.48 -1.92
CA TYR A 21 -6.95 18.74 -1.65
C TYR A 21 -7.13 18.97 -0.15
N PRO A 22 -7.68 20.12 0.28
CA PRO A 22 -7.97 20.34 1.69
C PRO A 22 -9.14 19.46 2.13
N LYS A 23 -9.12 19.02 3.39
CA LYS A 23 -10.17 18.20 4.00
C LYS A 23 -11.55 18.87 3.93
N GLU A 24 -11.57 20.17 4.14
CA GLU A 24 -12.75 21.01 4.10
C GLU A 24 -12.36 22.45 3.72
N LEU A 25 -13.34 23.31 3.48
CA LEU A 25 -13.09 24.69 3.07
C LEU A 25 -12.21 25.42 4.11
N ASN A 26 -11.13 26.03 3.64
CA ASN A 26 -10.12 26.76 4.44
C ASN A 26 -9.29 25.90 5.42
N SER A 27 -9.34 24.57 5.33
CA SER A 27 -8.48 23.69 6.14
C SER A 27 -7.06 23.56 5.55
N THR A 28 -6.05 23.46 6.41
CA THR A 28 -4.68 23.09 6.04
C THR A 28 -4.44 21.59 6.09
N GLN A 29 -5.41 20.80 6.58
CA GLN A 29 -5.31 19.35 6.62
C GLN A 29 -5.62 18.75 5.24
N PRO A 30 -4.87 17.73 4.78
CA PRO A 30 -5.16 17.06 3.53
C PRO A 30 -6.45 16.23 3.62
N PHE A 31 -7.12 16.06 2.48
CA PHE A 31 -8.29 15.20 2.35
C PHE A 31 -7.87 13.73 2.51
N GLN A 32 -8.54 13.01 3.41
CA GLN A 32 -8.33 11.59 3.63
C GLN A 32 -9.29 10.79 2.74
N LEU A 33 -8.73 10.05 1.78
CA LEU A 33 -9.49 9.22 0.84
C LEU A 33 -9.67 7.80 1.36
N LEU A 34 -8.57 7.10 1.66
CA LEU A 34 -8.60 5.78 2.29
C LEU A 34 -8.32 5.94 3.79
N GLU A 35 -9.03 5.19 4.60
CA GLU A 35 -9.00 5.29 6.06
C GLU A 35 -9.13 3.92 6.70
N THR A 36 -8.35 3.69 7.75
CA THR A 36 -8.53 2.57 8.67
C THR A 36 -8.55 3.13 10.09
N SER A 37 -9.74 3.30 10.64
CA SER A 37 -9.97 3.75 12.02
C SER A 37 -10.99 2.82 12.71
N PRO A 38 -11.11 2.85 14.04
CA PRO A 38 -12.14 2.07 14.74
C PRO A 38 -13.57 2.42 14.32
N GLN A 39 -13.80 3.61 13.76
CA GLN A 39 -15.12 4.13 13.40
C GLN A 39 -15.43 3.98 11.91
N PHE A 40 -14.42 3.96 11.04
CA PHE A 40 -14.59 3.89 9.60
C PHE A 40 -13.44 3.14 8.94
N ILE A 41 -13.78 2.28 7.97
CA ILE A 41 -12.80 1.53 7.19
C ILE A 41 -13.15 1.66 5.72
N TYR A 42 -12.20 2.16 4.94
CA TYR A 42 -12.20 2.16 3.50
C TYR A 42 -10.77 1.95 3.00
N GLN A 43 -10.51 0.75 2.48
CA GLN A 43 -9.17 0.27 2.11
C GLN A 43 -9.15 -0.20 0.65
N ALA A 44 -7.97 -0.13 0.03
CA ALA A 44 -7.72 -0.80 -1.24
C ALA A 44 -6.89 -2.06 -0.98
N GLN A 45 -7.54 -3.22 -1.05
CA GLN A 45 -6.93 -4.53 -0.79
C GLN A 45 -6.65 -5.25 -2.10
N SER A 46 -5.49 -5.90 -2.17
CA SER A 46 -5.11 -6.72 -3.33
C SER A 46 -4.26 -7.90 -2.87
N GLY A 47 -4.15 -8.94 -3.70
CA GLY A 47 -3.37 -10.12 -3.34
C GLY A 47 -3.48 -11.26 -4.34
N LEU A 48 -2.63 -12.27 -4.14
CA LEU A 48 -2.59 -13.47 -4.97
C LEU A 48 -3.38 -14.60 -4.29
N THR A 49 -4.57 -14.88 -4.82
CA THR A 49 -5.47 -15.94 -4.33
C THR A 49 -5.43 -17.20 -5.21
N GLY A 50 -6.37 -18.13 -5.02
CA GLY A 50 -6.48 -19.40 -5.75
C GLY A 50 -5.73 -20.55 -5.08
N ARG A 51 -5.68 -21.71 -5.76
CA ARG A 51 -5.12 -22.96 -5.20
C ARG A 51 -3.75 -22.76 -4.56
N ASP A 52 -2.88 -22.02 -5.23
CA ASP A 52 -1.48 -21.84 -4.84
C ASP A 52 -1.17 -20.41 -4.35
N GLY A 53 -2.20 -19.56 -4.21
CA GLY A 53 -2.03 -18.15 -3.84
C GLY A 53 -1.66 -17.95 -2.37
N PRO A 54 -0.63 -17.14 -2.04
CA PRO A 54 -0.21 -16.88 -0.66
C PRO A 54 -1.23 -16.09 0.16
N ASP A 55 -2.11 -15.31 -0.48
CA ASP A 55 -3.17 -14.54 0.20
C ASP A 55 -4.46 -15.35 0.40
N ASN A 56 -4.55 -16.57 -0.14
CA ASN A 56 -5.68 -17.46 0.09
C ASN A 56 -5.66 -17.94 1.56
N PRO A 57 -6.72 -17.70 2.36
CA PRO A 57 -6.78 -18.15 3.75
C PRO A 57 -6.61 -19.66 3.93
N ALA A 58 -6.99 -20.46 2.93
CA ALA A 58 -6.78 -21.92 2.93
C ALA A 58 -5.29 -22.32 2.88
N ASN A 59 -4.41 -21.41 2.43
CA ASN A 59 -2.96 -21.62 2.39
C ASN A 59 -2.24 -21.10 3.64
N GLY A 60 -2.97 -20.52 4.61
CA GLY A 60 -2.45 -19.99 5.86
C GLY A 60 -2.67 -18.48 6.01
N PRO A 61 -1.97 -17.83 6.97
CA PRO A 61 -2.08 -16.39 7.13
C PRO A 61 -1.46 -15.66 5.93
N ARG A 62 -1.98 -14.47 5.63
CA ARG A 62 -1.46 -13.60 4.56
C ARG A 62 0.06 -13.41 4.66
N PRO A 63 0.76 -13.30 3.52
CA PRO A 63 2.19 -13.10 3.48
C PRO A 63 2.60 -11.86 4.26
N LEU A 64 3.61 -12.01 5.13
CA LEU A 64 4.33 -10.87 5.68
C LEU A 64 5.50 -10.62 4.74
N TYR A 65 5.41 -9.55 3.97
CA TYR A 65 6.44 -9.17 3.02
C TYR A 65 7.59 -8.44 3.72
N ASN A 66 8.80 -8.65 3.23
CA ASN A 66 9.97 -7.86 3.55
C ASN A 66 10.02 -6.65 2.61
N VAL A 67 10.39 -5.50 3.17
CA VAL A 67 10.65 -4.24 2.48
C VAL A 67 12.08 -3.80 2.74
N GLU A 68 12.64 -2.99 1.85
CA GLU A 68 13.98 -2.44 2.04
C GLU A 68 13.98 -1.33 3.09
N LYS A 69 12.90 -0.53 3.15
CA LYS A 69 12.75 0.66 3.99
C LYS A 69 11.33 0.76 4.52
N ASP A 70 11.14 1.48 5.62
CA ASP A 70 9.81 1.76 6.18
C ASP A 70 9.15 2.99 5.52
N ALA A 71 9.94 3.84 4.87
CA ALA A 71 9.48 5.04 4.19
C ALA A 71 10.09 5.17 2.79
N TYR A 72 9.25 5.51 1.83
CA TYR A 72 9.61 5.73 0.44
C TYR A 72 9.08 7.10 0.01
N VAL A 73 9.93 7.90 -0.61
CA VAL A 73 9.59 9.25 -1.07
C VAL A 73 10.03 9.38 -2.52
N LEU A 74 9.14 9.88 -3.37
CA LEU A 74 9.48 10.23 -4.75
C LEU A 74 10.53 11.36 -4.72
N ALA A 75 11.71 11.09 -5.25
CA ALA A 75 12.80 12.06 -5.27
C ALA A 75 12.52 13.18 -6.28
N GLU A 76 13.09 14.36 -6.04
CA GLU A 76 12.98 15.49 -6.97
C GLU A 76 13.50 15.10 -8.37
N GLY A 77 12.74 15.43 -9.42
CA GLY A 77 13.05 15.09 -10.80
C GLY A 77 12.75 13.63 -11.21
N GLN A 78 12.14 12.83 -10.33
CA GLN A 78 11.62 11.50 -10.67
C GLN A 78 10.11 11.56 -10.92
N ASN A 79 9.65 10.77 -11.90
CA ASN A 79 8.24 10.72 -12.26
C ASN A 79 7.54 9.45 -11.74
N GLU A 80 8.29 8.52 -11.15
CA GLU A 80 7.79 7.23 -10.68
C GLU A 80 8.51 6.79 -9.41
N LEU A 81 7.75 6.31 -8.44
CA LEU A 81 8.25 5.63 -7.26
C LEU A 81 7.81 4.16 -7.30
N GLN A 82 8.79 3.25 -7.24
CA GLN A 82 8.55 1.82 -7.10
C GLN A 82 8.81 1.38 -5.66
N VAL A 83 7.87 0.65 -5.09
CA VAL A 83 7.97 0.10 -3.73
C VAL A 83 7.88 -1.43 -3.81
N PRO A 84 9.01 -2.13 -4.06
CA PRO A 84 9.03 -3.58 -4.13
C PRO A 84 9.02 -4.20 -2.73
N MET A 85 8.22 -5.25 -2.60
CA MET A 85 8.05 -6.05 -1.39
C MET A 85 8.22 -7.52 -1.77
N ASN A 86 8.90 -8.32 -0.95
CA ASN A 86 9.17 -9.71 -1.29
C ASN A 86 8.94 -10.67 -0.13
N VAL A 87 8.58 -11.91 -0.44
CA VAL A 87 8.42 -12.97 0.56
C VAL A 87 8.82 -14.32 -0.02
N TYR A 88 9.50 -15.13 0.79
CA TYR A 88 9.79 -16.53 0.46
C TYR A 88 8.79 -17.44 1.18
N ARG A 89 7.99 -18.19 0.41
CA ARG A 89 7.05 -19.18 0.95
C ARG A 89 7.09 -20.46 0.13
N ARG A 90 7.13 -21.61 0.82
CA ARG A 90 7.15 -22.95 0.20
C ARG A 90 8.22 -23.09 -0.90
N GLY A 91 9.41 -22.52 -0.66
CA GLY A 91 10.52 -22.55 -1.62
C GLY A 91 10.37 -21.66 -2.86
N ARG A 92 9.37 -20.77 -2.90
CA ARG A 92 9.16 -19.80 -4.00
C ARG A 92 9.23 -18.37 -3.48
N GLN A 93 9.90 -17.51 -4.23
CA GLN A 93 9.85 -16.06 -4.01
C GLN A 93 8.58 -15.49 -4.66
N HIS A 94 7.88 -14.63 -3.94
CA HIS A 94 6.80 -13.81 -4.46
C HIS A 94 7.21 -12.35 -4.33
N VAL A 95 6.96 -11.56 -5.36
CA VAL A 95 7.25 -10.12 -5.41
C VAL A 95 5.95 -9.38 -5.63
N TYR A 96 5.71 -8.37 -4.80
CA TYR A 96 4.60 -7.44 -4.89
C TYR A 96 5.18 -6.04 -5.06
N GLN A 97 4.68 -5.25 -6.02
CA GLN A 97 5.25 -3.94 -6.32
C GLN A 97 4.14 -2.92 -6.48
N ASN A 98 4.16 -1.91 -5.59
CA ASN A 98 3.36 -0.72 -5.78
C ASN A 98 4.12 0.26 -6.68
N VAL A 99 3.42 0.85 -7.64
CA VAL A 99 3.95 1.87 -8.56
C VAL A 99 3.15 3.14 -8.36
N CYS A 100 3.83 4.20 -7.94
CA CYS A 100 3.24 5.51 -7.70
C CYS A 100 3.82 6.51 -8.71
N PRO A 101 3.15 6.78 -9.84
CA PRO A 101 3.49 7.89 -10.70
C PRO A 101 3.33 9.24 -9.97
N GLU A 102 4.07 10.24 -10.45
CA GLU A 102 4.01 11.62 -9.98
C GLU A 102 2.62 12.24 -10.16
N THR A 103 1.94 11.87 -11.26
CA THR A 103 0.59 12.32 -11.60
C THR A 103 -0.44 11.24 -11.27
N TRP A 104 -1.20 11.48 -10.21
CA TRP A 104 -2.49 10.84 -9.93
C TRP A 104 -3.55 11.93 -9.80
#